data_AF-A0A2B2C4Y8-F1
#
_entry.id   AF-A0A2B2C4Y8-F1
#
_cell.length_a   1.000
_cell.length_b   1.000
_cell.length_c   1.000
_cell.angle_alpha   90.00
_cell.angle_beta   90.00
_cell.angle_gamma   90.00
#
_symmetry.space_group_name_H-M   'P 1'
#
loop_
_entity.id
_entity.type
_entity.pdbx_description
1 polymer ?
#
loop_
_entity_poly.entity_id
_entity_poly.type
_entity_poly.pdbx_seq_one_letter_code
_entity_poly.pdbx_strand_id
1 'polypeptide(L)'
;MKLVDELYEMYRNKLTGDEEDIDMLAFAFLEEMSHEDLLALIQDMDKQELYNLMGIYLIESLKGKFAQEEYGQHRTNTYHPRNIH
;
A
#
# COMPACT_ATOMS: atom_id res chain seq x y z
N MET A 1 11.74 -12.69 -4.79
CA MET A 1 11.35 -13.18 -3.44
C MET A 1 10.80 -14.58 -3.57
N LYS A 2 11.31 -15.56 -2.81
CA LYS A 2 10.69 -16.89 -2.73
C LYS A 2 9.20 -16.81 -2.44
N LEU A 3 8.76 -15.88 -1.60
CA LEU A 3 7.36 -15.67 -1.27
C LEU A 3 6.48 -15.35 -2.49
N VAL A 4 6.92 -14.45 -3.38
CA VAL A 4 6.15 -14.08 -4.57
C VAL A 4 6.05 -15.26 -5.52
N ASP A 5 7.15 -16.01 -5.67
CA ASP A 5 7.16 -17.23 -6.48
C ASP A 5 6.28 -18.33 -5.87
N GLU A 6 6.28 -18.49 -4.54
CA GLU A 6 5.45 -19.46 -3.81
C GLU A 6 3.96 -19.11 -3.89
N LEU A 7 3.60 -17.84 -3.70
CA LEU A 7 2.23 -17.36 -3.90
C LEU A 7 1.80 -17.53 -5.36
N TYR A 8 2.68 -17.19 -6.30
CA TYR A 8 2.41 -17.42 -7.72
C TYR A 8 2.14 -18.91 -7.99
N GLU A 9 2.98 -19.84 -7.51
CA GLU A 9 2.75 -21.27 -7.72
C GLU A 9 1.50 -21.81 -6.99
N MET A 10 1.16 -21.28 -5.81
CA MET A 10 -0.07 -21.68 -5.10
C MET A 10 -1.35 -21.22 -5.80
N TYR A 11 -1.33 -20.07 -6.45
CA TYR A 11 -2.52 -19.41 -6.99
C TYR A 11 -2.58 -19.31 -8.52
N ARG A 12 -1.52 -19.67 -9.26
CA ARG A 12 -1.47 -19.63 -10.74
C ARG A 12 -2.59 -20.39 -11.45
N ASN A 13 -3.15 -21.41 -10.80
CA ASN A 13 -4.24 -22.22 -11.36
C ASN A 13 -5.63 -21.80 -10.85
N LYS A 14 -5.68 -20.81 -9.95
CA LYS A 14 -6.89 -20.27 -9.32
C LYS A 14 -7.18 -18.83 -9.74
N LEU A 15 -6.18 -18.12 -10.23
CA LEU A 15 -6.31 -16.79 -10.82
C LEU A 15 -6.96 -16.90 -12.21
N THR A 16 -8.14 -16.31 -12.37
CA THR A 16 -8.79 -16.13 -13.68
C THR A 16 -8.06 -15.12 -14.57
N GLY A 17 -7.16 -14.33 -13.98
CA GLY A 17 -6.23 -13.45 -14.68
C GLY A 17 -6.55 -11.96 -14.58
N ASP A 18 -7.59 -11.56 -13.84
CA ASP A 18 -7.94 -10.16 -13.65
C ASP A 18 -7.14 -9.55 -12.48
N GLU A 19 -6.72 -8.29 -12.63
CA GLU A 19 -5.91 -7.56 -11.63
C GLU A 19 -6.58 -7.51 -10.25
N GLU A 20 -7.91 -7.45 -10.21
CA GLU A 20 -8.70 -7.46 -8.97
C GLU A 20 -8.55 -8.77 -8.16
N ASP A 21 -8.38 -9.92 -8.83
CA ASP A 21 -8.20 -11.21 -8.17
C ASP A 21 -6.85 -11.27 -7.43
N ILE A 22 -5.82 -10.61 -7.99
CA ILE A 22 -4.46 -10.61 -7.44
C ILE A 22 -4.42 -9.77 -6.17
N ASP A 23 -5.04 -8.58 -6.19
CA ASP A 23 -5.14 -7.73 -5.01
C ASP A 23 -5.92 -8.43 -3.89
N MET A 24 -7.07 -9.03 -4.21
CA MET A 24 -7.88 -9.76 -3.23
C MET A 24 -7.12 -10.94 -2.60
N LEU A 25 -6.34 -11.69 -3.40
CA LEU A 25 -5.51 -12.77 -2.88
C LEU A 25 -4.37 -12.26 -1.99
N ALA A 26 -3.70 -11.19 -2.38
CA ALA A 26 -2.65 -10.59 -1.56
C ALA A 26 -3.20 -10.13 -0.20
N PHE A 27 -4.40 -9.50 -0.19
CA PHE A 27 -5.06 -9.11 1.04
C PHE A 27 -5.46 -10.30 1.91
N ALA A 28 -6.11 -11.31 1.35
CA ALA A 28 -6.52 -12.50 2.09
C ALA A 28 -5.30 -13.23 2.70
N PHE A 29 -4.21 -13.33 1.94
CA PHE A 29 -2.96 -13.91 2.44
C PHE A 29 -2.40 -13.12 3.63
N LEU A 30 -2.31 -11.80 3.52
CA LEU A 30 -1.79 -10.94 4.59
C LEU A 30 -2.69 -10.92 5.84
N GLU A 31 -4.01 -11.05 5.68
CA GLU A 31 -4.98 -11.09 6.79
C GLU A 31 -4.80 -12.34 7.67
N GLU A 32 -4.36 -13.46 7.09
CA GLU A 32 -4.08 -14.69 7.82
C GLU A 32 -2.74 -14.66 8.57
N MET A 33 -1.86 -13.69 8.31
CA MET A 33 -0.53 -13.61 8.91
C MET A 33 -0.54 -12.95 10.30
N SER A 34 0.20 -13.53 11.23
CA SER A 34 0.50 -12.84 12.48
C SER A 34 1.59 -11.78 12.29
N HIS A 35 1.73 -10.89 13.27
CA HIS A 35 2.82 -9.91 13.31
C HIS A 35 4.20 -10.57 13.20
N GLU A 36 4.40 -11.72 13.84
CA GLU A 36 5.67 -12.44 13.80
C GLU A 36 5.94 -13.05 12.41
N ASP A 37 4.90 -13.54 11.74
CA ASP A 37 5.03 -14.07 10.38
C ASP A 37 5.44 -12.96 9.40
N LEU A 38 4.86 -11.77 9.54
CA LEU A 38 5.23 -10.59 8.74
C LEU A 38 6.70 -10.18 8.99
N LEU A 39 7.14 -10.20 10.24
CA LEU A 39 8.54 -9.91 10.56
C LEU A 39 9.49 -10.96 9.98
N ALA A 40 9.12 -12.25 10.01
CA ALA A 40 9.91 -13.31 9.40
C ALA A 40 10.05 -13.10 7.88
N LEU A 41 8.97 -12.73 7.18
CA LEU A 41 9.03 -12.39 5.76
C LEU A 41 9.99 -11.25 5.46
N ILE A 42 9.99 -10.19 6.29
CA ILE A 42 10.90 -9.06 6.14
C ILE A 42 12.35 -9.47 6.38
N GLN A 43 12.60 -10.37 7.34
CA GLN A 43 13.95 -10.87 7.63
C GLN A 43 14.51 -11.73 6.49
N ASP A 44 13.65 -12.42 5.76
CA ASP A 44 14.02 -13.27 4.62
C ASP A 44 14.23 -12.48 3.31
N MET A 45 13.84 -11.21 3.26
CA MET A 45 14.07 -10.34 2.10
C MET A 45 15.56 -10.04 1.91
N ASP A 46 15.99 -10.04 0.64
CA ASP A 46 17.29 -9.49 0.31
C ASP A 46 17.30 -7.95 0.40
N LYS A 47 18.50 -7.36 0.31
CA LYS A 47 18.66 -5.90 0.41
C LYS A 47 17.87 -5.13 -0.65
N GLN A 48 17.76 -5.65 -1.88
CA GLN A 48 17.04 -4.99 -2.97
C GLN A 48 15.53 -5.06 -2.72
N GLU A 49 15.04 -6.20 -2.28
CA GLU A 49 13.63 -6.42 -1.94
C GLU A 49 13.19 -5.53 -0.78
N LEU A 50 14.00 -5.47 0.28
CA LEU A 50 13.76 -4.55 1.40
C LEU A 50 13.79 -3.09 0.94
N TYR A 51 14.73 -2.71 0.07
CA TYR A 51 14.77 -1.35 -0.48
C TYR A 51 13.53 -1.01 -1.29
N ASN A 52 13.04 -1.95 -2.10
CA ASN A 52 11.82 -1.78 -2.89
C ASN A 52 10.60 -1.63 -1.98
N LEU A 53 10.45 -2.49 -0.97
CA LEU A 53 9.36 -2.43 0.01
C LEU A 53 9.34 -1.08 0.73
N MET A 54 10.49 -0.68 1.29
CA MET A 54 10.63 0.59 1.98
C MET A 54 10.41 1.78 1.05
N GLY A 55 10.85 1.70 -0.21
CA GLY A 55 10.64 2.72 -1.22
C GLY A 55 9.17 2.97 -1.50
N ILE A 56 8.39 1.91 -1.75
CA ILE A 56 6.94 2.00 -1.98
C ILE A 56 6.25 2.61 -0.75
N TYR A 57 6.52 2.07 0.43
CA TYR A 57 5.93 2.58 1.68
C TYR A 57 6.20 4.08 1.88
N LEU A 58 7.44 4.51 1.70
CA LEU A 58 7.82 5.92 1.86
C LEU A 58 7.16 6.82 0.80
N ILE A 59 7.17 6.41 -0.47
CA ILE A 59 6.57 7.19 -1.56
C ILE A 59 5.06 7.36 -1.33
N GLU A 60 4.33 6.28 -1.05
CA GLU A 60 2.88 6.35 -0.82
C GLU A 60 2.54 7.14 0.44
N SER A 61 3.31 6.97 1.52
CA SER A 61 3.14 7.77 2.74
C SER A 61 3.38 9.26 2.50
N LEU A 62 4.37 9.61 1.69
CA LEU A 62 4.66 11.00 1.32
C LEU A 62 3.55 11.58 0.45
N LYS A 63 3.10 10.86 -0.59
CA LYS A 63 1.95 11.28 -1.41
C LYS A 63 0.72 11.55 -0.55
N GLY A 64 0.43 10.66 0.40
CA GLY A 64 -0.68 10.83 1.34
C GLY A 64 -0.54 12.09 2.20
N LYS A 65 0.66 12.37 2.73
CA LYS A 65 0.93 13.61 3.49
C LYS A 65 0.77 14.87 2.65
N PHE A 66 1.33 14.90 1.44
CA PHE A 66 1.19 16.06 0.54
C PHE A 66 -0.26 16.30 0.14
N ALA A 67 -1.01 15.25 -0.19
CA ALA A 67 -2.43 15.37 -0.49
C ALA A 67 -3.21 15.97 0.69
N GLN A 68 -2.95 15.52 1.92
CA GLN A 68 -3.58 16.09 3.13
C GLN A 68 -3.27 17.58 3.32
N GLU A 69 -2.04 18.01 3.04
CA GLU A 69 -1.64 19.42 3.10
C GLU A 69 -2.33 20.26 2.01
N GLU A 70 -2.42 19.76 0.78
CA GLU A 70 -3.15 20.43 -0.32
C GLU A 70 -4.66 20.55 -0.02
N TYR A 71 -5.28 19.53 0.57
CA TYR A 71 -6.67 19.61 1.03
C TYR A 71 -6.84 20.57 2.23
N GLY A 72 -5.83 20.69 3.10
CA GLY A 72 -5.81 21.64 4.22
C GLY A 72 -5.75 23.10 3.76
N GLN A 73 -4.94 23.40 2.75
CA GLN A 73 -4.79 24.73 2.14
C GLN A 73 -6.05 25.20 1.41
N HIS A 74 -6.81 24.28 0.77
CA HIS A 74 -8.07 24.64 0.11
C HIS A 74 -9.20 25.03 1.09
N ARG A 75 -9.16 24.56 2.35
CA ARG A 75 -10.16 24.92 3.37
C ARG A 75 -9.97 26.32 3.97
N THR A 76 -8.78 26.90 3.90
CA THR A 76 -8.50 28.22 4.48
C THR A 76 -8.88 29.39 3.57
N ASN A 77 -9.22 29.13 2.30
CA ASN A 77 -9.48 30.18 1.30
C ASN A 77 -10.97 30.50 1.04
N THR A 78 -11.91 29.98 1.82
CA THR A 78 -13.37 30.14 1.57
C THR A 78 -14.15 31.04 2.53
N TYR A 79 -13.49 31.90 3.32
CA TYR A 79 -14.20 32.89 4.14
C TYR A 79 -13.87 34.33 3.74
N HIS A 80 -14.56 34.82 2.72
CA HIS A 80 -14.90 36.24 2.63
C HIS A 80 -16.38 36.43 2.92
N PRO A 81 -16.78 36.86 4.13
CA PRO A 81 -18.13 37.33 4.36
C PRO A 81 -18.34 38.60 3.52
N ARG A 82 -19.15 38.49 2.46
CA ARG A 82 -19.69 39.67 1.78
C ARG A 82 -20.62 40.38 2.76
N ASN A 83 -20.15 41.49 3.33
CA ASN A 83 -21.01 42.44 4.02
C ASN A 83 -22.04 42.97 3.02
N ILE A 84 -23.29 42.57 3.20
CA ILE A 84 -24.43 43.15 2.49
C ILE A 84 -24.92 44.30 3.37
N HIS A 85 -24.74 45.52 2.86
CA HIS A 85 -25.32 46.75 3.39
C HIS A 85 -26.70 47.01 2.77
#